data_AF-A0A9E2FI45-F1
#
_entry.id   AF-A0A9E2FI45-F1
#
_cell.length_a   1.000
_cell.length_b   1.000
_cell.length_c   1.000
_cell.angle_alpha   90.00
_cell.angle_beta   90.00
_cell.angle_gamma   90.00
#
_symmetry.space_group_name_H-M   'P 1'
#
loop_
_entity.id
_entity.type
_entity.pdbx_description
1 polymer ?
#
loop_
_entity_poly.entity_id
_entity_poly.type
_entity_poly.pdbx_seq_one_letter_code
_entity_poly.pdbx_strand_id
1 'polypeptide(L)'
;MRKGIFAVMLVAILGYSSLAFGQTSARKATAADSAASRTRLAKYAARELLRKSVAEVSWEEDTFETVIDWLNDLGNDQVNIVPKWGQLANEGVDVDSPVTLKLRNTTVAKVFNEIIEQLSEEGRITYHAIDNNLEIATKQYFDRKLYRRVYDVSDLLFQAPDMGRSAPTVDLEQASRAGGQGGGGSGQSIFGGGGSSSSEDLTEEGQEVEERLEALRTLIQDTISPESWDRGEVGGGGLSRIRMYGQRNIVVLAPIEIHEEIAGFFVHD
;
A
#
# COMPACT_ATOMS: atom_id res chain seq x y z
N MET A 1 -0.65 -63.52 48.97
CA MET A 1 -1.13 -64.79 48.36
C MET A 1 -2.64 -64.76 48.21
N ARG A 2 -3.14 -64.61 46.97
CA ARG A 2 -4.28 -65.34 46.38
C ARG A 2 -4.63 -64.67 45.04
N LYS A 3 -4.48 -65.47 43.98
CA LYS A 3 -4.77 -65.14 42.59
C LYS A 3 -6.28 -65.29 42.36
N GLY A 4 -6.86 -64.40 41.55
CA GLY A 4 -8.20 -64.53 40.98
C GLY A 4 -8.16 -64.02 39.54
N ILE A 5 -8.25 -64.97 38.61
CA ILE A 5 -8.24 -64.79 37.16
C ILE A 5 -9.63 -64.30 36.72
N PHE A 6 -9.71 -63.24 35.91
CA PHE A 6 -10.89 -62.99 35.09
C PHE A 6 -10.45 -62.61 33.67
N ALA A 7 -10.93 -63.43 32.73
CA ALA A 7 -10.72 -63.32 31.30
C ALA A 7 -11.39 -62.05 30.76
N VAL A 8 -10.66 -61.29 29.94
CA VAL A 8 -11.25 -60.22 29.11
C VAL A 8 -11.10 -60.62 27.65
N MET A 9 -12.27 -60.71 27.04
CA MET A 9 -12.60 -61.16 25.70
C MET A 9 -12.06 -60.17 24.66
N LEU A 10 -11.36 -60.71 23.67
CA LEU A 10 -10.79 -60.00 22.52
C LEU A 10 -11.91 -59.79 21.49
N VAL A 11 -12.38 -58.55 21.33
CA VAL A 11 -13.25 -58.15 20.21
C VAL A 11 -12.42 -57.28 19.27
N ALA A 12 -12.04 -57.88 18.15
CA ALA A 12 -11.42 -57.18 17.03
C ALA A 12 -12.50 -56.36 16.30
N ILE A 13 -12.44 -55.03 16.41
CA ILE A 13 -13.19 -54.12 15.53
C ILE A 13 -12.21 -53.64 14.45
N LEU A 14 -12.33 -54.25 13.27
CA LEU A 14 -11.84 -53.71 12.01
C LEU A 14 -12.65 -52.44 11.69
N GLY A 15 -12.13 -51.29 12.13
CA GLY A 15 -12.62 -49.97 11.76
C GLY A 15 -11.77 -49.38 10.66
N TYR A 16 -12.38 -49.19 9.49
CA TYR A 16 -11.80 -48.58 8.28
C TYR A 16 -10.92 -47.36 8.58
N SER A 17 -9.64 -47.44 8.22
CA SER A 17 -8.81 -46.25 8.02
C SER A 17 -9.26 -45.57 6.73
N SER A 18 -10.17 -44.60 6.82
CA SER A 18 -10.30 -43.61 5.76
C SER A 18 -9.04 -42.74 5.81
N LEU A 19 -8.19 -42.88 4.80
CA LEU A 19 -7.12 -41.92 4.52
C LEU A 19 -7.78 -40.56 4.25
N ALA A 20 -7.79 -39.70 5.27
CA ALA A 20 -8.18 -38.31 5.16
C ALA A 20 -7.08 -37.50 4.43
N PHE A 21 -6.84 -37.81 3.15
CA PHE A 21 -6.11 -36.94 2.24
C PHE A 21 -7.07 -35.83 1.79
N GLY A 22 -7.14 -34.74 2.55
CA GLY A 22 -7.97 -33.59 2.15
C GLY A 22 -7.98 -32.39 3.08
N GLN A 23 -7.55 -32.52 4.35
CA GLN A 23 -7.64 -31.41 5.31
C GLN A 23 -6.37 -30.57 5.49
N THR A 24 -5.25 -30.93 4.84
CA THR A 24 -3.98 -30.21 5.02
C THR A 24 -3.91 -28.91 4.20
N SER A 25 -4.57 -28.84 3.04
CA SER A 25 -4.52 -27.65 2.17
C SER A 25 -5.39 -26.49 2.67
N ALA A 26 -6.57 -26.76 3.23
CA ALA A 26 -7.47 -25.72 3.72
C ALA A 26 -6.96 -25.04 5.01
N ARG A 27 -6.34 -25.78 5.94
CA ARG A 27 -5.71 -25.22 7.15
C ARG A 27 -4.45 -24.41 6.87
N LYS A 28 -3.69 -24.77 5.83
CA LYS A 28 -2.47 -24.07 5.44
C LYS A 28 -2.78 -22.75 4.71
N ALA A 29 -3.84 -22.72 3.91
CA ALA A 29 -4.33 -21.49 3.27
C ALA A 29 -4.85 -20.48 4.30
N THR A 30 -5.67 -20.89 5.27
CA THR A 30 -6.16 -19.98 6.32
C THR A 30 -5.08 -19.51 7.29
N ALA A 31 -4.11 -20.37 7.63
CA ALA A 31 -2.98 -19.97 8.46
C ALA A 31 -2.05 -18.98 7.74
N ALA A 32 -1.75 -19.21 6.46
CA ALA A 32 -0.92 -18.30 5.65
C ALA A 32 -1.60 -16.95 5.41
N ASP A 33 -2.91 -16.96 5.15
CA ASP A 33 -3.70 -15.74 4.95
C ASP A 33 -3.85 -14.95 6.27
N SER A 34 -4.04 -15.64 7.40
CA SER A 34 -4.03 -15.00 8.72
C SER A 34 -2.65 -14.46 9.13
N ALA A 35 -1.56 -15.09 8.66
CA ALA A 35 -0.20 -14.63 8.91
C ALA A 35 0.12 -13.40 8.06
N ALA A 36 -0.18 -13.45 6.75
CA ALA A 36 -0.02 -12.31 5.84
C ALA A 36 -0.87 -11.11 6.28
N SER A 37 -2.10 -11.35 6.72
CA SER A 37 -2.99 -10.31 7.25
C SER A 37 -2.45 -9.70 8.55
N ARG A 38 -1.96 -10.52 9.50
CA ARG A 38 -1.29 -10.02 10.71
C ARG A 38 -0.02 -9.23 10.40
N THR A 39 0.81 -9.70 9.46
CA THR A 39 2.01 -8.99 9.02
C THR A 39 1.67 -7.66 8.34
N ARG A 40 0.60 -7.62 7.54
CA ARG A 40 0.14 -6.38 6.90
C ARG A 40 -0.42 -5.40 7.93
N LEU A 41 -1.24 -5.87 8.88
CA LEU A 41 -1.76 -5.05 9.98
C LEU A 41 -0.64 -4.50 10.86
N ALA A 42 0.37 -5.32 11.20
CA ALA A 42 1.54 -4.88 11.97
C ALA A 42 2.37 -3.84 11.22
N LYS A 43 2.46 -3.93 9.89
CA LYS A 43 3.18 -2.94 9.08
C LYS A 43 2.49 -1.57 9.06
N TYR A 44 1.19 -1.50 9.33
CA TYR A 44 0.41 -0.28 9.29
C TYR A 44 -0.17 0.11 10.66
N ALA A 45 0.25 -0.53 11.74
CA ALA A 45 -0.37 -0.34 13.05
C ALA A 45 -0.22 1.11 13.57
N ALA A 46 0.91 1.76 13.31
CA ALA A 46 1.12 3.18 13.62
C ALA A 46 0.08 4.09 12.92
N ARG A 47 -0.27 3.75 11.68
CA ARG A 47 -1.27 4.50 10.90
C ARG A 47 -2.68 4.21 11.37
N GLU A 48 -2.96 2.96 11.71
CA GLU A 48 -4.25 2.57 12.25
C GLU A 48 -4.49 3.20 13.62
N LEU A 49 -3.45 3.33 14.47
CA LEU A 49 -3.51 4.08 15.72
C LEU A 49 -3.99 5.52 15.48
N LEU A 50 -3.36 6.24 14.54
CA LEU A 50 -3.72 7.62 14.19
C LEU A 50 -5.18 7.75 13.72
N ARG A 51 -5.73 6.72 13.06
CA ARG A 51 -7.12 6.71 12.59
C ARG A 51 -8.15 6.32 13.64
N LYS A 52 -7.73 5.80 14.80
CA LYS A 52 -8.66 5.42 15.86
C LYS A 52 -9.46 6.63 16.32
N SER A 53 -10.77 6.42 16.49
CA SER A 53 -11.65 7.44 17.06
C SER A 53 -11.46 7.52 18.58
N VAL A 54 -11.57 8.73 19.10
CA VAL A 54 -11.46 9.04 20.51
C VAL A 54 -12.70 9.83 20.93
N ALA A 55 -13.39 9.33 21.95
CA ALA A 55 -14.65 9.92 22.40
C ALA A 55 -14.44 11.29 23.06
N GLU A 56 -13.46 11.38 23.95
CA GLU A 56 -13.09 12.61 24.63
C GLU A 56 -11.64 12.54 25.09
N VAL A 57 -10.96 13.68 25.02
CA VAL A 57 -9.62 13.92 25.54
C VAL A 57 -9.62 15.30 26.18
N SER A 58 -9.05 15.41 27.39
CA SER A 58 -8.99 16.66 28.14
C SER A 58 -7.70 16.67 28.96
N TRP A 59 -6.82 17.63 28.67
CA TRP A 59 -5.59 17.90 29.40
C TRP A 59 -5.57 19.36 29.82
N GLU A 60 -5.18 19.61 31.06
CA GLU A 60 -5.13 20.94 31.68
C GLU A 60 -3.74 21.13 32.30
N GLU A 61 -2.83 21.75 31.54
CA GLU A 61 -1.41 21.88 31.90
C GLU A 61 -0.69 20.54 32.18
N ASP A 62 -1.08 19.48 31.49
CA ASP A 62 -0.39 18.19 31.57
C ASP A 62 0.91 18.20 30.76
N THR A 63 1.80 17.24 31.01
CA THR A 63 3.10 17.14 30.32
C THR A 63 2.99 16.42 28.98
N PHE A 64 3.92 16.71 28.06
CA PHE A 64 4.03 15.98 26.81
C PHE A 64 4.32 14.48 27.02
N GLU A 65 4.98 14.11 28.13
CA GLU A 65 5.11 12.72 28.56
C GLU A 65 3.76 12.01 28.69
N THR A 66 2.79 12.62 29.38
CA THR A 66 1.44 12.07 29.55
C THR A 66 0.77 11.82 28.20
N VAL A 67 0.99 12.69 27.21
CA VAL A 67 0.48 12.51 25.85
C VAL A 67 1.13 11.31 25.16
N ILE A 68 2.44 11.13 25.32
CA ILE A 68 3.17 9.99 24.75
C ILE A 68 2.72 8.68 25.40
N ASP A 69 2.54 8.66 26.72
CA ASP A 69 2.02 7.50 27.45
C ASP A 69 0.60 7.14 26.98
N TRP A 70 -0.25 8.15 26.79
CA TRP A 70 -1.57 7.95 26.19
C TRP A 70 -1.51 7.33 24.78
N LEU A 71 -0.56 7.75 23.93
CA LEU A 71 -0.35 7.13 22.62
C LEU A 71 0.15 5.68 22.73
N ASN A 72 1.03 5.38 23.68
CA ASN A 72 1.51 4.02 23.93
C ASN A 72 0.37 3.10 24.38
N ASP A 73 -0.46 3.55 25.32
CA ASP A 73 -1.63 2.83 25.82
C ASP A 73 -2.62 2.52 24.69
N LEU A 74 -2.91 3.50 23.83
CA LEU A 74 -3.76 3.29 22.66
C LEU A 74 -3.11 2.37 21.61
N GLY A 75 -1.78 2.34 21.55
CA GLY A 75 -0.98 1.49 20.68
C GLY A 75 -1.00 0.01 21.05
N ASN A 76 -1.32 -0.35 22.31
CA ASN A 76 -1.38 -1.72 22.83
C ASN A 76 -0.14 -2.57 22.47
N ASP A 77 1.08 -2.03 22.70
CA ASP A 77 2.38 -2.64 22.35
C ASP A 77 2.60 -2.94 20.85
N GLN A 78 1.63 -2.61 19.99
CA GLN A 78 1.73 -2.85 18.57
C GLN A 78 2.43 -1.71 17.86
N VAL A 79 2.58 -0.53 18.46
CA VAL A 79 3.18 0.65 17.82
C VAL A 79 4.31 1.16 18.71
N ASN A 80 5.47 1.44 18.11
CA ASN A 80 6.56 2.09 18.83
C ASN A 80 6.43 3.61 18.69
N ILE A 81 6.16 4.31 19.80
CA ILE A 81 6.19 5.77 19.81
C ILE A 81 7.63 6.22 20.06
N VAL A 82 8.21 6.98 19.12
CA VAL A 82 9.63 7.34 19.14
C VAL A 82 9.80 8.86 19.04
N PRO A 83 9.69 9.59 20.16
CA PRO A 83 10.05 11.00 20.22
C PRO A 83 11.56 11.18 20.05
N LYS A 84 11.98 11.99 19.09
CA LYS A 84 13.39 12.36 18.92
C LYS A 84 13.72 13.55 19.81
N TRP A 85 13.84 13.33 21.12
CA TRP A 85 14.08 14.38 22.11
C TRP A 85 15.22 15.35 21.75
N GLY A 86 16.34 14.85 21.23
CA GLY A 86 17.44 15.72 20.80
C GLY A 86 17.13 16.61 19.59
N GLN A 87 16.12 16.28 18.79
CA GLN A 87 15.60 17.14 17.72
C GLN A 87 14.54 18.10 18.26
N LEU A 88 13.62 17.59 19.10
CA LEU A 88 12.55 18.38 19.72
C LEU A 88 13.11 19.48 20.64
N ALA A 89 14.18 19.21 21.36
CA ALA A 89 14.86 20.19 22.20
C ALA A 89 15.41 21.40 21.43
N ASN A 90 15.73 21.24 20.13
CA ASN A 90 16.14 22.38 19.29
C ASN A 90 14.99 23.36 19.04
N GLU A 91 13.76 22.89 19.21
CA GLU A 91 12.53 23.67 19.11
C GLU A 91 12.01 24.11 20.48
N GLY A 92 12.77 23.86 21.55
CA GLY A 92 12.35 24.17 22.92
C GLY A 92 11.31 23.22 23.49
N VAL A 93 11.08 22.07 22.85
CA VAL A 93 10.15 21.04 23.34
C VAL A 93 10.90 19.94 24.07
N ASP A 94 10.48 19.68 25.29
CA ASP A 94 10.98 18.65 26.18
C ASP A 94 9.85 17.77 26.72
N VAL A 95 10.19 16.88 27.65
CA VAL A 95 9.28 15.87 28.20
C VAL A 95 8.22 16.51 29.11
N ASP A 96 8.57 17.62 29.76
CA ASP A 96 7.74 18.36 30.72
C ASP A 96 6.92 19.48 30.05
N SER A 97 7.04 19.64 28.74
CA SER A 97 6.39 20.70 27.99
C SER A 97 4.87 20.66 28.18
N PRO A 98 4.24 21.78 28.59
CA PRO A 98 2.84 21.79 28.97
C PRO A 98 1.95 21.70 27.74
N VAL A 99 0.90 20.88 27.84
CA VAL A 99 -0.12 20.65 26.84
C VAL A 99 -1.47 20.94 27.47
N THR A 100 -2.28 21.73 26.77
CA THR A 100 -3.65 22.05 27.21
C THR A 100 -4.57 21.95 26.02
N LEU A 101 -5.43 20.93 26.05
CA LEU A 101 -6.30 20.61 24.92
C LEU A 101 -7.54 19.88 25.42
N LYS A 102 -8.70 20.22 24.83
CA LYS A 102 -9.95 19.52 25.09
C LYS A 102 -10.71 19.28 23.79
N LEU A 103 -10.81 18.02 23.40
CA LEU A 103 -11.48 17.60 22.17
C LEU A 103 -12.45 16.46 22.44
N ARG A 104 -13.50 16.38 21.62
CA ARG A 104 -14.53 15.33 21.68
C ARG A 104 -14.83 14.81 20.30
N ASN A 105 -15.16 13.52 20.21
CA ASN A 105 -15.57 12.83 18.99
C ASN A 105 -14.65 13.12 17.79
N THR A 106 -13.37 12.80 17.97
CA THR A 106 -12.31 13.09 17.01
C THR A 106 -11.43 11.87 16.78
N THR A 107 -10.33 12.00 16.04
CA THR A 107 -9.33 10.93 15.83
C THR A 107 -8.05 11.20 16.60
N VAL A 108 -7.26 10.16 16.86
CA VAL A 108 -5.93 10.29 17.46
C VAL A 108 -5.05 11.24 16.63
N ALA A 109 -5.10 11.15 15.30
CA ALA A 109 -4.37 12.04 14.40
C ALA A 109 -4.73 13.51 14.64
N LYS A 110 -6.02 13.84 14.71
CA LYS A 110 -6.44 15.22 14.90
C LYS A 110 -6.06 15.72 16.30
N VAL A 111 -6.25 14.91 17.34
CA VAL A 111 -5.77 15.26 18.69
C VAL A 111 -4.28 15.58 18.67
N PHE A 112 -3.48 14.71 18.06
CA PHE A 112 -2.04 14.86 18.06
C PHE A 112 -1.53 16.01 17.17
N ASN A 113 -2.23 16.30 16.06
CA ASN A 113 -1.97 17.48 15.24
C ASN A 113 -2.10 18.77 16.07
N GLU A 114 -3.20 18.92 16.82
CA GLU A 114 -3.44 20.11 17.64
C GLU A 114 -2.39 20.26 18.76
N ILE A 115 -1.93 19.14 19.34
CA ILE A 115 -0.83 19.15 20.33
C ILE A 115 0.47 19.63 19.69
N ILE A 116 0.83 19.10 18.52
CA ILE A 116 2.06 19.51 17.84
C ILE A 116 2.01 20.97 17.41
N GLU A 117 0.85 21.45 16.96
CA GLU A 117 0.64 22.86 16.64
C GLU A 117 0.79 23.76 17.87
N GLN A 118 0.29 23.33 19.04
CA GLN A 118 0.50 24.02 20.32
C GLN A 118 1.98 24.02 20.74
N LEU A 119 2.70 22.92 20.52
CA LEU A 119 4.11 22.79 20.87
C LEU A 119 5.04 23.47 19.87
N SER A 120 4.58 23.78 18.66
CA SER A 120 5.37 24.36 17.58
C SER A 120 4.56 25.37 16.75
N GLU A 121 4.58 26.63 17.16
CA GLU A 121 3.82 27.72 16.51
C GLU A 121 4.16 27.91 15.02
N GLU A 122 5.38 27.53 14.58
CA GLU A 122 5.81 27.64 13.18
C GLU A 122 5.73 26.32 12.41
N GLY A 123 5.08 25.27 12.96
CA GLY A 123 4.96 23.97 12.30
C GLY A 123 6.30 23.29 12.03
N ARG A 124 7.31 23.57 12.85
CA ARG A 124 8.67 23.02 12.70
C ARG A 124 8.78 21.61 13.26
N ILE A 125 7.84 21.19 14.10
CA ILE A 125 7.68 19.82 14.58
C ILE A 125 6.59 19.12 13.77
N THR A 126 6.84 17.85 13.45
CA THR A 126 5.87 16.99 12.79
C THR A 126 6.06 15.55 13.23
N TYR A 127 5.21 14.66 12.75
CA TYR A 127 5.30 13.23 12.98
C TYR A 127 5.00 12.46 11.72
N HIS A 128 5.59 11.27 11.60
CA HIS A 128 5.30 10.37 10.50
C HIS A 128 5.22 8.93 10.98
N ALA A 129 4.28 8.18 10.38
CA ALA A 129 4.11 6.76 10.64
C ALA A 129 4.99 5.96 9.66
N ILE A 130 6.16 5.54 10.15
CA ILE A 130 7.16 4.81 9.37
C ILE A 130 7.12 3.34 9.80
N ASP A 131 6.53 2.51 8.95
CA ASP A 131 6.23 1.11 9.24
C ASP A 131 5.43 1.01 10.55
N ASN A 132 6.06 0.46 11.60
CA ASN A 132 5.44 0.27 12.90
C ASN A 132 5.81 1.33 13.95
N ASN A 133 6.54 2.36 13.53
CA ASN A 133 7.02 3.41 14.41
C ASN A 133 6.26 4.70 14.12
N LEU A 134 5.78 5.35 15.18
CA LEU A 134 5.37 6.75 15.12
C LEU A 134 6.58 7.59 15.54
N GLU A 135 7.31 8.12 14.56
CA GLU A 135 8.44 9.00 14.84
C GLU A 135 7.95 10.44 14.96
N ILE A 136 8.36 11.14 16.03
CA ILE A 136 8.01 12.54 16.30
C ILE A 136 9.32 13.32 16.34
N ALA A 137 9.47 14.31 15.46
CA ALA A 137 10.72 15.06 15.30
C ALA A 137 10.49 16.39 14.58
N THR A 138 11.55 17.14 14.31
CA THR A 138 11.47 18.34 13.49
C THR A 138 11.29 18.01 12.01
N LYS A 139 10.64 18.90 11.24
CA LYS A 139 10.51 18.76 9.78
C LYS A 139 11.90 18.62 9.13
N GLN A 140 12.86 19.42 9.58
CA GLN A 140 14.24 19.35 9.12
C GLN A 140 14.89 17.95 9.33
N TYR A 141 14.54 17.24 10.42
CA TYR A 141 15.03 15.87 10.64
C TYR A 141 14.51 14.91 9.56
N PHE A 142 13.23 15.02 9.20
CA PHE A 142 12.61 14.19 8.18
C PHE A 142 13.07 14.55 6.76
N ASP A 143 13.24 15.83 6.45
CA ASP A 143 13.70 16.32 5.14
C ASP A 143 15.10 15.79 4.79
N ARG A 144 15.96 15.61 5.80
CA ARG A 144 17.32 15.07 5.61
C ARG A 144 17.36 13.56 5.43
N LYS A 145 16.31 12.83 5.84
CA LYS A 145 16.30 11.36 5.86
C LYS A 145 15.57 10.84 4.64
N LEU A 146 16.33 10.34 3.68
CA LEU A 146 15.80 9.78 2.44
C LEU A 146 15.48 8.29 2.61
N TYR A 147 14.29 7.90 2.18
CA TYR A 147 13.84 6.52 2.13
C TYR A 147 13.74 6.08 0.68
N ARG A 148 14.04 4.81 0.43
CA ARG A 148 13.85 4.21 -0.90
C ARG A 148 12.63 3.31 -0.86
N ARG A 149 11.62 3.61 -1.68
CA ARG A 149 10.43 2.76 -1.86
C ARG A 149 10.24 2.42 -3.33
N VAL A 150 9.72 1.22 -3.55
CA VAL A 150 9.33 0.73 -4.89
C VAL A 150 7.80 0.72 -4.93
N TYR A 151 7.24 1.39 -5.92
CA TYR A 151 5.79 1.43 -6.17
C TYR A 151 5.49 0.67 -7.45
N ASP A 152 4.52 -0.23 -7.36
CA ASP A 152 3.94 -0.88 -8.52
C ASP A 152 2.82 0.03 -9.06
N VAL A 153 2.97 0.47 -10.30
CA VAL A 153 2.04 1.38 -11.00
C VAL A 153 1.28 0.66 -12.11
N SER A 154 1.30 -0.67 -12.14
CA SER A 154 0.62 -1.51 -13.14
C SER A 154 -0.82 -1.09 -13.44
N ASP A 155 -1.58 -0.78 -12.39
CA ASP A 155 -2.99 -0.44 -12.48
C ASP A 155 -3.20 0.91 -13.21
N LEU A 156 -2.26 1.84 -13.03
CA LEU A 156 -2.28 3.15 -13.69
C LEU A 156 -1.88 3.08 -15.17
N LEU A 157 -1.18 2.01 -15.57
CA LEU A 157 -0.68 1.82 -16.93
C LEU A 157 -1.64 1.02 -17.81
N PHE A 158 -2.73 0.47 -17.26
CA PHE A 158 -3.63 -0.40 -17.99
C PHE A 158 -4.38 0.34 -19.12
N GLN A 159 -4.42 -0.28 -20.30
CA GLN A 159 -5.28 0.13 -21.41
C GLN A 159 -6.42 -0.86 -21.55
N ALA A 160 -7.66 -0.36 -21.60
CA ALA A 160 -8.71 -1.14 -22.21
C ALA A 160 -8.33 -1.35 -23.68
N PRO A 161 -8.24 -2.59 -24.18
CA PRO A 161 -7.96 -2.83 -25.59
C PRO A 161 -8.95 -2.04 -26.45
N ASP A 162 -8.46 -1.21 -27.35
CA ASP A 162 -9.31 -0.55 -28.35
C ASP A 162 -9.80 -1.63 -29.33
N MET A 163 -10.94 -2.24 -29.01
CA MET A 163 -11.63 -3.17 -29.91
C MET A 163 -12.31 -2.44 -31.09
N GLY A 164 -11.97 -1.17 -31.37
CA GLY A 164 -12.58 -0.31 -32.36
C GLY A 164 -12.05 -0.43 -33.80
N ARG A 165 -10.98 -1.19 -34.06
CA ARG A 165 -10.48 -1.44 -35.44
C ARG A 165 -10.30 -2.91 -35.84
N SER A 166 -10.39 -3.84 -34.89
CA SER A 166 -10.30 -5.28 -35.15
C SER A 166 -11.60 -6.02 -34.82
N ALA A 167 -12.72 -5.31 -34.70
CA ALA A 167 -14.02 -5.96 -34.75
C ALA A 167 -14.14 -6.64 -36.13
N PRO A 168 -14.32 -7.97 -36.21
CA PRO A 168 -14.53 -8.64 -37.47
C PRO A 168 -15.70 -7.97 -38.18
N THR A 169 -15.45 -7.31 -39.30
CA THR A 169 -16.51 -6.77 -40.14
C THR A 169 -17.22 -7.96 -40.77
N VAL A 170 -18.28 -8.43 -40.13
CA VAL A 170 -19.15 -9.44 -40.72
C VAL A 170 -19.89 -8.74 -41.87
N ASP A 171 -19.43 -8.97 -43.09
CA ASP A 171 -20.12 -8.53 -44.30
C ASP A 171 -21.40 -9.37 -44.46
N LEU A 172 -22.50 -8.87 -43.89
CA LEU A 172 -23.83 -9.47 -44.00
C LEU A 172 -24.35 -9.49 -45.45
N GLU A 173 -23.81 -8.65 -46.34
CA GLU A 173 -24.18 -8.63 -47.75
C GLU A 173 -23.57 -9.85 -48.47
N GLN A 174 -22.37 -10.26 -48.08
CA GLN A 174 -21.73 -11.50 -48.55
C GLN A 174 -22.36 -12.75 -47.90
N ALA A 175 -22.74 -12.69 -46.63
CA ALA A 175 -23.44 -13.79 -45.93
C ALA A 175 -24.88 -14.02 -46.43
N SER A 176 -25.59 -12.95 -46.83
CA SER A 176 -26.96 -13.06 -47.37
C SER A 176 -27.00 -13.55 -48.82
N ARG A 177 -25.96 -13.31 -49.61
CA ARG A 177 -25.80 -13.93 -50.95
C ARG A 177 -25.44 -15.41 -50.89
N ALA A 178 -24.85 -15.88 -49.78
CA ALA A 178 -24.59 -17.30 -49.53
C ALA A 178 -25.83 -18.09 -49.07
N GLY A 179 -26.92 -17.42 -48.66
CA GLY A 179 -28.16 -18.06 -48.22
C GLY A 179 -29.16 -18.39 -49.33
N GLY A 180 -28.86 -18.05 -50.59
CA GLY A 180 -29.84 -18.03 -51.69
C GLY A 180 -29.65 -19.04 -52.83
N GLN A 181 -28.66 -19.93 -52.78
CA GLN A 181 -28.44 -20.91 -53.86
C GLN A 181 -28.01 -22.24 -53.26
N GLY A 182 -28.90 -23.22 -53.31
CA GLY A 182 -28.60 -24.60 -52.92
C GLY A 182 -27.49 -25.21 -53.79
N GLY A 183 -26.69 -26.07 -53.16
CA GLY A 183 -25.91 -27.09 -53.86
C GLY A 183 -24.40 -26.98 -53.68
N GLY A 184 -23.86 -27.88 -52.85
CA GLY A 184 -22.59 -28.57 -53.13
C GLY A 184 -21.29 -27.83 -52.85
N GLY A 185 -20.73 -28.09 -51.67
CA GLY A 185 -19.30 -28.40 -51.50
C GLY A 185 -18.25 -27.36 -51.89
N SER A 186 -17.80 -26.57 -50.92
CA SER A 186 -16.37 -26.27 -50.72
C SER A 186 -16.21 -25.57 -49.38
N GLY A 187 -15.56 -26.22 -48.42
CA GLY A 187 -15.19 -25.61 -47.14
C GLY A 187 -14.10 -24.56 -47.35
N GLN A 188 -14.51 -23.38 -47.80
CA GLN A 188 -13.67 -22.19 -47.82
C GLN A 188 -13.94 -21.44 -46.51
N SER A 189 -13.04 -21.59 -45.55
CA SER A 189 -13.11 -20.84 -44.30
C SER A 189 -13.10 -19.34 -44.60
N ILE A 190 -14.18 -18.65 -44.24
CA ILE A 190 -14.32 -17.19 -44.32
C ILE A 190 -13.31 -16.45 -43.42
N PHE A 191 -12.53 -17.19 -42.61
CA PHE A 191 -11.44 -16.73 -41.75
C PHE A 191 -10.04 -16.87 -42.38
N GLY A 192 -9.94 -17.08 -43.68
CA GLY A 192 -8.65 -17.27 -44.37
C GLY A 192 -8.18 -16.03 -45.11
N GLY A 193 -7.50 -15.10 -44.42
CA GLY A 193 -6.79 -14.02 -45.11
C GLY A 193 -6.44 -12.84 -44.23
N GLY A 194 -5.20 -12.79 -43.75
CA GLY A 194 -4.67 -11.63 -43.01
C GLY A 194 -3.62 -11.93 -41.95
N GLY A 195 -2.78 -12.96 -42.14
CA GLY A 195 -1.65 -13.23 -41.26
C GLY A 195 -0.36 -12.66 -41.85
N SER A 196 -0.16 -11.35 -41.75
CA SER A 196 1.11 -10.69 -42.07
C SER A 196 1.22 -9.34 -41.34
N SER A 197 1.18 -9.38 -40.01
CA SER A 197 1.61 -8.27 -39.14
C SER A 197 1.61 -8.78 -37.69
N SER A 198 2.61 -9.58 -37.33
CA SER A 198 2.75 -10.04 -35.94
C SER A 198 4.22 -10.05 -35.51
N SER A 199 4.94 -8.99 -35.92
CA SER A 199 6.30 -8.70 -35.48
C SER A 199 6.58 -7.20 -35.30
N GLU A 200 5.60 -6.32 -35.52
CA GLU A 200 5.68 -4.86 -35.21
C GLU A 200 4.87 -4.46 -33.97
N ASP A 201 3.94 -5.31 -33.51
CA ASP A 201 2.98 -5.00 -32.42
C ASP A 201 3.62 -5.05 -31.01
N LEU A 202 4.66 -5.87 -30.81
CA LEU A 202 5.34 -5.97 -29.50
C LEU A 202 6.27 -4.79 -29.20
N THR A 203 6.66 -4.02 -30.22
CA THR A 203 7.54 -2.85 -30.08
C THR A 203 6.76 -1.57 -29.79
N GLU A 204 5.56 -1.42 -30.35
CA GLU A 204 4.71 -0.23 -30.12
C GLU A 204 4.11 -0.23 -28.71
N GLU A 205 3.62 -1.38 -28.23
CA GLU A 205 3.07 -1.50 -26.86
C GLU A 205 4.13 -1.19 -25.79
N GLY A 206 5.39 -1.63 -26.00
CA GLY A 206 6.50 -1.35 -25.10
C GLY A 206 6.90 0.13 -25.06
N GLN A 207 6.88 0.80 -26.21
CA GLN A 207 7.17 2.24 -26.32
C GLN A 207 6.08 3.08 -25.67
N GLU A 208 4.80 2.72 -25.85
CA GLU A 208 3.68 3.45 -25.26
C GLU A 208 3.69 3.38 -23.72
N VAL A 209 4.07 2.22 -23.15
CA VAL A 209 4.23 2.07 -21.70
C VAL A 209 5.36 2.96 -21.16
N GLU A 210 6.48 3.06 -21.88
CA GLU A 210 7.60 3.92 -21.48
C GLU A 210 7.22 5.41 -21.51
N GLU A 211 6.51 5.87 -22.55
CA GLU A 211 6.01 7.24 -22.64
C GLU A 211 5.05 7.59 -21.49
N ARG A 212 4.17 6.66 -21.11
CA ARG A 212 3.24 6.84 -19.99
C ARG A 212 3.93 6.86 -18.65
N LEU A 213 4.96 6.02 -18.47
CA LEU A 213 5.77 6.04 -17.27
C LEU A 213 6.47 7.39 -17.12
N GLU A 214 6.98 7.98 -18.20
CA GLU A 214 7.59 9.31 -18.16
C GLU A 214 6.54 10.40 -17.90
N ALA A 215 5.36 10.31 -18.51
CA ALA A 215 4.25 11.21 -18.20
C ALA A 215 3.84 11.14 -16.72
N LEU A 216 3.77 9.92 -16.15
CA LEU A 216 3.47 9.71 -14.73
C LEU A 216 4.58 10.28 -13.85
N ARG A 217 5.84 10.08 -14.22
CA ARG A 217 7.00 10.66 -13.54
C ARG A 217 6.88 12.17 -13.50
N THR A 218 6.65 12.82 -14.64
CA THR A 218 6.48 14.27 -14.74
C THR A 218 5.32 14.75 -13.86
N LEU A 219 4.17 14.08 -13.93
CA LEU A 219 3.00 14.41 -13.11
C LEU A 219 3.32 14.37 -11.62
N ILE A 220 4.00 13.33 -11.14
CA ILE A 220 4.43 13.21 -9.75
C ILE A 220 5.38 14.36 -9.40
N GLN A 221 6.40 14.62 -10.23
CA GLN A 221 7.40 15.64 -9.96
C GLN A 221 6.83 17.07 -9.99
N ASP A 222 5.76 17.32 -10.73
CA ASP A 222 5.13 18.64 -10.84
C ASP A 222 3.99 18.87 -9.83
N THR A 223 3.43 17.80 -9.26
CA THR A 223 2.29 17.90 -8.33
C THR A 223 2.72 17.75 -6.87
N ILE A 224 3.72 16.91 -6.59
CA ILE A 224 4.12 16.51 -5.22
C ILE A 224 5.47 17.16 -4.91
N SER A 225 5.49 18.10 -3.97
CA SER A 225 6.66 18.90 -3.54
C SER A 225 7.64 19.23 -4.70
N PRO A 226 7.23 20.04 -5.70
CA PRO A 226 7.97 20.20 -6.96
C PRO A 226 9.43 20.64 -6.81
N GLU A 227 9.72 21.42 -5.77
CA GLU A 227 11.03 21.93 -5.39
C GLU A 227 11.98 20.87 -4.81
N SER A 228 11.44 19.73 -4.36
CA SER A 228 12.21 18.68 -3.70
C SER A 228 12.95 17.74 -4.66
N TRP A 229 12.60 17.76 -5.94
CA TRP A 229 13.09 16.79 -6.91
C TRP A 229 14.38 17.22 -7.59
N ASP A 230 15.32 16.29 -7.70
CA ASP A 230 16.49 16.42 -8.56
C ASP A 230 16.06 16.27 -10.03
N ARG A 231 15.92 17.41 -10.71
CA ARG A 231 15.60 17.48 -12.15
C ARG A 231 16.86 17.49 -13.03
N GLY A 232 18.05 17.31 -12.45
CA GLY A 232 19.31 17.38 -13.20
C GLY A 232 19.73 18.78 -13.62
N GLU A 233 19.03 19.82 -13.15
CA GLU A 233 19.43 21.22 -13.33
C GLU A 233 20.58 21.58 -12.39
N VAL A 234 21.65 22.17 -12.95
CA VAL A 234 22.86 22.54 -12.22
C VAL A 234 22.51 23.63 -11.19
N GLY A 235 22.57 23.27 -9.90
CA GLY A 235 22.39 24.20 -8.78
C GLY A 235 20.96 24.37 -8.27
N GLY A 236 19.99 23.58 -8.76
CA GLY A 236 18.57 23.73 -8.40
C GLY A 236 17.78 22.44 -8.10
N GLY A 237 18.42 21.28 -8.04
CA GLY A 237 17.74 20.01 -7.77
C GLY A 237 17.63 19.71 -6.27
N GLY A 238 16.43 19.42 -5.77
CA GLY A 238 16.25 18.88 -4.42
C GLY A 238 16.83 17.46 -4.29
N LEU A 239 16.77 16.86 -3.09
CA LEU A 239 17.44 15.57 -2.81
C LEU A 239 16.66 14.34 -3.30
N SER A 240 15.40 14.53 -3.71
CA SER A 240 14.50 13.45 -4.11
C SER A 240 14.75 12.99 -5.54
N ARG A 241 14.69 11.67 -5.77
CA ARG A 241 14.93 11.06 -7.08
C ARG A 241 13.87 10.01 -7.38
N ILE A 242 13.39 10.02 -8.61
CA ILE A 242 12.47 9.00 -9.14
C ILE A 242 13.15 8.33 -10.33
N ARG A 243 13.09 7.00 -10.39
CA ARG A 243 13.61 6.19 -11.50
C ARG A 243 12.60 5.12 -11.87
N MET A 244 12.46 4.87 -13.17
CA MET A 244 11.68 3.73 -13.64
C MET A 244 12.51 2.46 -13.52
N TYR A 245 11.82 1.36 -13.19
CA TYR A 245 12.42 0.04 -13.13
C TYR A 245 11.50 -0.98 -13.82
N GLY A 246 11.91 -1.39 -15.02
CA GLY A 246 11.09 -2.21 -15.90
C GLY A 246 9.84 -1.45 -16.36
N GLN A 247 8.81 -2.21 -16.76
CA GLN A 247 7.59 -1.66 -17.36
C GLN A 247 6.50 -1.28 -16.35
N ARG A 248 6.69 -1.55 -15.05
CA ARG A 248 5.58 -1.53 -14.07
C ARG A 248 5.93 -0.90 -12.72
N ASN A 249 7.22 -0.64 -12.46
CA ASN A 249 7.64 -0.14 -11.16
C ASN A 249 8.34 1.20 -11.28
N ILE A 250 8.08 2.07 -10.31
CA ILE A 250 8.88 3.27 -10.06
C ILE A 250 9.62 3.10 -8.73
N VAL A 251 10.89 3.47 -8.72
CA VAL A 251 11.74 3.51 -7.54
C VAL A 251 11.92 4.96 -7.15
N VAL A 252 11.41 5.31 -5.97
CA VAL A 252 11.46 6.67 -5.42
C VAL A 252 12.41 6.69 -4.23
N LEU A 253 13.35 7.62 -4.24
CA LEU A 253 14.20 7.98 -3.12
C LEU A 253 13.80 9.39 -2.68
N ALA A 254 13.14 9.55 -1.54
CA ALA A 254 12.63 10.84 -1.09
C ALA A 254 12.46 10.87 0.44
N PRO A 255 12.27 12.05 1.06
CA PRO A 255 11.75 12.16 2.42
C PRO A 255 10.43 11.41 2.61
N ILE A 256 10.09 11.11 3.86
CA ILE A 256 8.89 10.33 4.19
C ILE A 256 7.59 11.04 3.77
N GLU A 257 7.54 12.36 3.90
CA GLU A 257 6.39 13.21 3.53
C GLU A 257 5.96 12.97 2.07
N ILE A 258 6.89 13.06 1.12
CA ILE A 258 6.64 12.77 -0.30
C ILE A 258 6.10 11.37 -0.52
N HIS A 259 6.64 10.38 0.21
CA HIS A 259 6.15 9.02 0.07
C HIS A 259 4.72 8.82 0.59
N GLU A 260 4.31 9.60 1.59
CA GLU A 260 2.95 9.61 2.12
C GLU A 260 2.00 10.36 1.18
N GLU A 261 2.42 11.48 0.59
CA GLU A 261 1.66 12.17 -0.46
C GLU A 261 1.41 11.26 -1.67
N ILE A 262 2.44 10.60 -2.20
CA ILE A 262 2.30 9.65 -3.33
C ILE A 262 1.31 8.53 -3.00
N ALA A 263 1.30 8.07 -1.74
CA ALA A 263 0.44 6.98 -1.32
C ALA A 263 -1.00 7.42 -0.97
N GLY A 264 -1.33 8.71 -1.11
CA GLY A 264 -2.64 9.26 -0.73
C GLY A 264 -2.88 9.19 0.77
N PHE A 265 -1.80 9.26 1.55
CA PHE A 265 -1.78 9.02 2.98
C PHE A 265 -1.57 10.28 3.80
N PHE A 266 -1.33 11.41 3.13
CA PHE A 266 -1.16 12.70 3.78
C PHE A 266 -2.49 13.21 4.31
N VAL A 267 -2.54 13.49 5.61
CA VAL A 267 -3.71 14.01 6.31
C VAL A 267 -3.33 15.39 6.85
N HIS A 268 -3.52 16.43 6.02
CA HIS A 268 -3.69 17.79 6.52
C HIS A 268 -5.14 18.19 6.31
N ASP A 269 -5.94 18.01 7.36
CA ASP A 269 -7.25 18.67 7.53
C ASP A 269 -7.21 19.56 8.78
#